data_AF-A0A9E2ULK5-F1
#
_entry.id   AF-A0A9E2ULK5-F1
#
_cell.length_a   1.000
_cell.length_b   1.000
_cell.length_c   1.000
_cell.angle_alpha   90.00
_cell.angle_beta   90.00
_cell.angle_gamma   90.00
#
_symmetry.space_group_name_H-M   'P 1'
#
loop_
_entity.id
_entity.type
_entity.pdbx_description
1 polymer ?
#
loop_
_entity_poly.entity_id
_entity_poly.type
_entity_poly.pdbx_seq_one_letter_code
_entity_poly.pdbx_strand_id
1 'polypeptide(L)'
;HLDDPQVRQAVVESIDYMTTAYKEGYVPPGALSWSDADDNNAFHAKQLIMDLDGTISTEVALFHDKDKYDDIVTLGLPADNHGNAIPAMLGVGGGFVPKGAKNVAVAKDFMKYLIQPQVVNDYLKGGLGRWLPAMPELAKTDPFWLAGHDPHREAYTREGVLGPTVPVYSCYNPGYAEVEAAQLWGVAHADVIRQGMAPQAAADKALKRMGEILAKYPVGGS
;
A
#
# COMPACT_ATOMS: atom_id res chain seq x y z
N HIS A 1 -15.83 -13.04 -7.62
CA HIS A 1 -16.91 -12.32 -6.91
C HIS A 1 -17.41 -11.08 -7.67
N LEU A 2 -17.18 -10.94 -8.99
CA LEU A 2 -17.59 -9.72 -9.71
C LEU A 2 -19.11 -9.56 -9.81
N ASP A 3 -19.83 -10.68 -9.82
CA ASP A 3 -21.30 -10.70 -9.89
C ASP A 3 -21.97 -10.79 -8.51
N ASP A 4 -21.21 -10.69 -7.42
CA ASP A 4 -21.74 -10.76 -6.06
C ASP A 4 -22.42 -9.43 -5.70
N PRO A 5 -23.74 -9.42 -5.41
CA PRO A 5 -24.46 -8.19 -5.07
C PRO A 5 -23.90 -7.47 -3.84
N GLN A 6 -23.36 -8.21 -2.86
CA GLN A 6 -22.78 -7.62 -1.65
C GLN A 6 -21.48 -6.90 -1.96
N VAL A 7 -20.61 -7.51 -2.78
CA VAL A 7 -19.37 -6.88 -3.24
C VAL A 7 -19.67 -5.64 -4.05
N ARG A 8 -20.63 -5.73 -4.98
CA ARG A 8 -21.06 -4.58 -5.78
C ARG A 8 -21.54 -3.42 -4.89
N GLN A 9 -22.38 -3.70 -3.90
CA GLN A 9 -22.87 -2.69 -2.98
C GLN A 9 -21.73 -2.02 -2.19
N ALA A 10 -20.78 -2.80 -1.67
CA ALA A 10 -19.63 -2.28 -0.95
C ALA A 10 -18.75 -1.36 -1.82
N VAL A 11 -18.54 -1.70 -3.10
CA VAL A 11 -17.82 -0.85 -4.05
C VAL A 11 -18.53 0.47 -4.29
N VAL A 12 -19.86 0.45 -4.40
CA VAL A 12 -20.67 1.66 -4.61
C VAL A 12 -20.57 2.59 -3.40
N GLU A 13 -20.71 2.04 -2.19
CA GLU A 13 -20.58 2.78 -0.94
C GLU A 13 -19.19 3.38 -0.76
N SER A 14 -18.14 2.63 -1.11
CA SER A 14 -16.76 3.13 -1.07
C SER A 14 -16.54 4.30 -2.04
N ILE A 15 -16.99 4.17 -3.30
CA ILE A 15 -16.89 5.24 -4.29
C ILE A 15 -17.69 6.48 -3.85
N ASP A 16 -18.91 6.30 -3.36
CA ASP A 16 -19.76 7.39 -2.88
C ASP A 16 -19.11 8.14 -1.71
N TYR A 17 -18.60 7.40 -0.72
CA TYR A 17 -17.91 7.98 0.42
C TYR A 17 -16.68 8.80 0.01
N MET A 18 -15.76 8.21 -0.77
CA MET A 18 -14.52 8.88 -1.17
C MET A 18 -14.78 10.12 -2.03
N THR A 19 -15.77 10.04 -2.93
CA THR A 19 -16.10 11.15 -3.83
C THR A 19 -16.88 12.25 -3.12
N THR A 20 -17.70 11.91 -2.11
CA THR A 20 -18.37 12.87 -1.22
C THR A 20 -17.34 13.60 -0.37
N ALA A 21 -16.41 12.87 0.27
CA ALA A 21 -15.34 13.48 1.06
C ALA A 21 -14.52 14.51 0.25
N TYR A 22 -14.24 14.20 -1.02
CA TYR A 22 -13.61 15.15 -1.94
C TYR A 22 -14.52 16.36 -2.24
N LYS A 23 -15.78 16.15 -2.60
CA LYS A 23 -16.73 17.21 -2.98
C LYS A 23 -17.03 18.17 -1.82
N GLU A 24 -17.01 17.67 -0.58
CA GLU A 24 -17.21 18.46 0.63
C GLU A 24 -15.93 19.16 1.12
N GLY A 25 -14.79 18.93 0.44
CA GLY A 25 -13.54 19.66 0.69
C GLY A 25 -12.65 19.07 1.77
N TYR A 26 -12.91 17.84 2.24
CA TYR A 26 -12.01 17.14 3.17
C TYR A 26 -10.74 16.62 2.49
N VAL A 27 -10.78 16.41 1.17
CA VAL A 27 -9.62 16.01 0.37
C VAL A 27 -9.15 17.21 -0.47
N PRO A 28 -7.85 17.55 -0.47
CA PRO A 28 -7.33 18.66 -1.27
C PRO A 28 -7.66 18.53 -2.76
N PRO A 29 -8.07 19.61 -3.46
CA PRO A 29 -8.42 19.53 -4.88
C PRO A 29 -7.29 19.04 -5.80
N GLY A 30 -6.03 19.24 -5.40
CA GLY A 30 -4.85 18.77 -6.13
C GLY A 30 -4.68 17.25 -6.12
N ALA A 31 -5.30 16.54 -5.16
CA ALA A 31 -5.11 15.09 -4.95
C ALA A 31 -5.45 14.24 -6.17
N LEU A 32 -6.34 14.71 -7.06
CA LEU A 32 -6.67 14.00 -8.30
C LEU A 32 -5.55 13.98 -9.35
N SER A 33 -4.41 14.60 -9.06
CA SER A 33 -3.24 14.67 -9.93
C SER A 33 -1.94 14.26 -9.23
N TRP A 34 -2.01 13.84 -7.98
CA TRP A 34 -0.85 13.46 -7.19
C TRP A 34 -0.37 12.05 -7.54
N SER A 35 0.94 11.87 -7.45
CA SER A 35 1.62 10.59 -7.29
C SER A 35 1.91 10.32 -5.82
N ASP A 36 2.39 9.11 -5.49
CA ASP A 36 2.86 8.69 -4.15
C ASP A 36 4.04 9.51 -3.59
N ALA A 37 4.58 10.49 -4.33
CA ALA A 37 5.55 11.43 -3.78
C ALA A 37 4.93 12.81 -3.52
N ASP A 38 3.81 13.11 -4.19
CA ASP A 38 3.17 14.42 -4.11
C ASP A 38 2.33 14.55 -2.83
N ASP A 39 1.80 13.45 -2.30
CA ASP A 39 1.18 13.36 -0.97
C ASP A 39 2.19 13.66 0.15
N ASN A 40 3.39 13.06 0.13
CA ASN A 40 4.46 13.38 1.08
C ASN A 40 4.82 14.87 1.02
N ASN A 41 5.00 15.39 -0.20
CA ASN A 41 5.30 16.80 -0.42
C ASN A 41 4.18 17.72 0.09
N ALA A 42 2.91 17.33 -0.12
CA ALA A 42 1.76 18.07 0.38
C ALA A 42 1.67 18.04 1.90
N PHE A 43 2.00 16.90 2.55
CA PHE A 43 2.12 16.80 4.01
C PHE A 43 3.21 17.75 4.51
N HIS A 44 4.42 17.70 3.95
CA HIS A 44 5.55 18.56 4.37
C HIS A 44 5.29 20.04 4.12
N ALA A 45 4.54 20.36 3.06
CA ALA A 45 4.09 21.72 2.74
C ALA A 45 2.89 22.17 3.61
N LYS A 46 2.44 21.34 4.57
CA LYS A 46 1.31 21.61 5.47
C LYS A 46 -0.01 21.87 4.74
N GLN A 47 -0.22 21.23 3.61
CA GLN A 47 -1.46 21.32 2.82
C GLN A 47 -2.53 20.33 3.29
N LEU A 48 -2.13 19.32 4.07
CA LEU A 48 -2.97 18.30 4.66
C LEU A 48 -2.49 17.99 6.08
N ILE A 49 -3.39 17.45 6.90
CA ILE A 49 -3.09 17.09 8.30
C ILE A 49 -2.76 15.60 8.46
N MET A 50 -3.06 14.78 7.45
CA MET A 50 -2.92 13.34 7.46
C MET A 50 -2.95 12.80 6.02
N ASP A 51 -2.03 11.90 5.71
CA ASP A 51 -1.95 11.06 4.52
C ASP A 51 -2.05 9.57 4.91
N LEU A 52 -2.27 8.70 3.93
CA LEU A 52 -2.23 7.25 4.09
C LEU A 52 -1.15 6.70 3.14
N ASP A 53 -0.02 6.29 3.71
CA ASP A 53 1.14 5.80 2.97
C ASP A 53 1.30 4.27 3.17
N GLY A 54 1.85 3.59 2.17
CA GLY A 54 2.20 2.17 2.24
C GLY A 54 3.52 1.89 2.98
N THR A 55 4.30 2.95 3.26
CA THR A 55 5.53 2.91 4.07
C THR A 55 5.58 4.10 5.02
N ILE A 56 6.67 4.23 5.81
CA ILE A 56 6.97 5.45 6.59
C ILE A 56 7.74 6.50 5.76
N SER A 57 7.37 6.69 4.49
CA SER A 57 8.18 7.51 3.59
C SER A 57 8.01 9.00 3.82
N THR A 58 6.80 9.43 4.22
CA THR A 58 6.53 10.80 4.66
C THR A 58 7.43 11.19 5.83
N GLU A 59 7.62 10.31 6.81
CA GLU A 59 8.46 10.58 7.98
C GLU A 59 9.94 10.49 7.62
N VAL A 60 10.37 9.36 7.03
CA VAL A 60 11.79 9.12 6.76
C VAL A 60 12.41 10.16 5.82
N ALA A 61 11.62 10.79 4.94
CA ALA A 61 12.08 11.92 4.12
C ALA A 61 12.60 13.11 4.96
N LEU A 62 12.07 13.30 6.17
CA LEU A 62 12.45 14.34 7.12
C LEU A 62 13.43 13.86 8.20
N PHE A 63 13.94 12.62 8.15
CA PHE A 63 14.85 12.09 9.17
C PHE A 63 16.16 12.90 9.34
N HIS A 64 16.53 13.71 8.37
CA HIS A 64 17.68 14.62 8.47
C HIS A 64 17.40 15.87 9.32
N ASP A 65 16.13 16.20 9.55
CA ASP A 65 15.63 17.35 10.32
C ASP A 65 14.78 16.82 11.49
N LYS A 66 15.45 16.48 12.60
CA LYS A 66 14.83 15.72 13.70
C LYS A 66 13.67 16.44 14.37
N ASP A 67 13.71 17.76 14.45
CA ASP A 67 12.61 18.52 15.03
C ASP A 67 11.32 18.35 14.21
N LYS A 68 11.43 18.29 12.87
CA LYS A 68 10.27 18.04 12.01
C LYS A 68 9.85 16.57 11.97
N TYR A 69 10.81 15.65 12.02
CA TYR A 69 10.54 14.22 12.11
C TYR A 69 9.73 13.91 13.38
N ASP A 70 10.19 14.43 14.53
CA ASP A 70 9.59 14.19 15.84
C ASP A 70 8.25 14.94 16.04
N ASP A 71 7.91 15.92 15.19
CA ASP A 71 6.61 16.63 15.18
C ASP A 71 5.50 15.82 14.46
N ILE A 72 5.87 14.72 13.79
CA ILE A 72 4.91 13.85 13.09
C ILE A 72 4.39 12.78 14.04
N VAL A 73 3.16 12.31 13.80
CA VAL A 73 2.59 11.15 14.48
C VAL A 73 2.20 10.11 13.45
N THR A 74 2.77 8.91 13.54
CA THR A 74 2.36 7.75 12.75
C THR A 74 1.39 6.89 13.54
N LEU A 75 0.27 6.54 12.93
CA LEU A 75 -0.75 5.68 13.51
C LEU A 75 -0.93 4.44 12.63
N GLY A 76 -1.35 3.32 13.23
CA GLY A 76 -1.86 2.18 12.48
C GLY A 76 -3.21 2.49 11.81
N LEU A 77 -3.67 1.57 10.98
CA LEU A 77 -4.98 1.61 10.36
C LEU A 77 -6.08 1.69 11.44
N PRO A 78 -7.13 2.49 11.22
CA PRO A 78 -8.27 2.50 12.11
C PRO A 78 -8.99 1.14 12.06
N ALA A 79 -9.73 0.84 13.13
CA ALA A 79 -10.64 -0.29 13.12
C ALA A 79 -11.78 -0.06 12.11
N ASP A 80 -12.41 -1.14 11.66
CA ASP A 80 -13.62 -1.08 10.84
C ASP A 80 -14.81 -0.51 11.63
N ASN A 81 -15.95 -0.32 10.95
CA ASN A 81 -17.19 0.20 11.58
C ASN A 81 -17.78 -0.72 12.66
N HIS A 82 -17.27 -1.93 12.82
CA HIS A 82 -17.65 -2.91 13.85
C HIS A 82 -16.60 -3.03 14.96
N GLY A 83 -15.50 -2.25 14.89
CA GLY A 83 -14.40 -2.27 15.85
C GLY A 83 -13.39 -3.39 15.63
N ASN A 84 -13.43 -4.11 14.50
CA ASN A 84 -12.43 -5.12 14.17
C ASN A 84 -11.20 -4.49 13.52
N ALA A 85 -10.04 -5.11 13.71
CA ALA A 85 -8.82 -4.70 13.01
C ALA A 85 -8.95 -4.93 11.50
N ILE A 86 -8.54 -3.94 10.71
CA ILE A 86 -8.45 -4.05 9.25
C ILE A 86 -7.08 -4.64 8.92
N PRO A 87 -6.99 -5.74 8.16
CA PRO A 87 -5.69 -6.27 7.73
C PRO A 87 -4.96 -5.27 6.84
N ALA A 88 -3.70 -4.97 7.18
CA ALA A 88 -2.87 -4.12 6.34
C ALA A 88 -2.52 -4.83 5.03
N MET A 89 -2.64 -4.11 3.91
CA MET A 89 -2.25 -4.63 2.61
C MET A 89 -0.74 -4.48 2.43
N LEU A 90 -0.04 -5.58 2.13
CA LEU A 90 1.40 -5.60 1.98
C LEU A 90 1.84 -5.91 0.55
N GLY A 91 2.66 -5.00 0.01
CA GLY A 91 3.49 -5.29 -1.15
C GLY A 91 4.66 -6.19 -0.74
N VAL A 92 4.85 -7.31 -1.44
CA VAL A 92 5.98 -8.22 -1.20
C VAL A 92 7.06 -7.98 -2.25
N GLY A 93 8.17 -7.37 -1.85
CA GLY A 93 9.34 -7.20 -2.68
C GLY A 93 10.21 -8.47 -2.72
N GLY A 94 10.64 -8.89 -3.90
CA GLY A 94 11.50 -10.06 -4.08
C GLY A 94 12.50 -9.90 -5.22
N GLY A 95 13.68 -10.49 -5.07
CA GLY A 95 14.67 -10.58 -6.14
C GLY A 95 14.29 -11.64 -7.17
N PHE A 96 14.52 -11.36 -8.45
CA PHE A 96 14.35 -12.32 -9.54
C PHE A 96 15.65 -12.48 -10.34
N VAL A 97 15.92 -13.71 -10.79
CA VAL A 97 17.00 -13.98 -11.77
C VAL A 97 16.35 -14.25 -13.12
N PRO A 98 16.52 -13.36 -14.11
CA PRO A 98 15.99 -13.57 -15.45
C PRO A 98 16.51 -14.88 -16.06
N LYS A 99 15.65 -15.61 -16.78
CA LYS A 99 16.01 -16.88 -17.45
C LYS A 99 17.22 -16.73 -18.40
N GLY A 100 17.43 -15.55 -18.98
CA GLY A 100 18.55 -15.22 -19.87
C GLY A 100 19.78 -14.61 -19.21
N ALA A 101 19.85 -14.57 -17.87
CA ALA A 101 21.00 -14.00 -17.18
C ALA A 101 22.29 -14.81 -17.49
N LYS A 102 23.39 -14.12 -17.77
CA LYS A 102 24.67 -14.78 -18.14
C LYS A 102 25.31 -15.54 -16.97
N ASN A 103 25.11 -15.07 -15.74
CA ASN A 103 25.79 -15.57 -14.54
C ASN A 103 24.78 -16.09 -13.49
N VAL A 104 23.89 -17.02 -13.89
CA VAL A 104 22.80 -17.53 -13.02
C VAL A 104 23.30 -18.09 -11.69
N ALA A 105 24.41 -18.83 -11.68
CA ALA A 105 24.96 -19.42 -10.46
C ALA A 105 25.35 -18.35 -9.43
N VAL A 106 26.12 -17.35 -9.86
CA VAL A 106 26.55 -16.23 -9.01
C VAL A 106 25.34 -15.41 -8.53
N ALA A 107 24.37 -15.16 -9.41
CA ALA A 107 23.16 -14.44 -9.02
C ALA A 107 22.37 -15.19 -7.92
N LYS A 108 22.26 -16.53 -8.02
CA LYS A 108 21.66 -17.36 -6.96
C LYS A 108 22.45 -17.31 -5.66
N ASP A 109 23.78 -17.34 -5.73
CA ASP A 109 24.61 -17.26 -4.52
C ASP A 109 24.51 -15.89 -3.85
N PHE A 110 24.45 -14.81 -4.64
CA PHE A 110 24.17 -13.48 -4.12
C PHE A 110 22.79 -13.39 -3.46
N MET A 111 21.73 -13.93 -4.08
CA MET A 111 20.40 -13.94 -3.44
C MET A 111 20.39 -14.72 -2.13
N LYS A 112 21.05 -15.89 -2.08
CA LYS A 112 21.20 -16.65 -0.82
C LYS A 112 21.91 -15.86 0.26
N TYR A 113 22.95 -15.10 -0.10
CA TYR A 113 23.65 -14.20 0.82
C TYR A 113 22.72 -13.07 1.29
N LEU A 114 22.05 -12.40 0.36
CA LEU A 114 21.19 -11.25 0.65
C LEU A 114 20.05 -11.61 1.61
N ILE A 115 19.44 -12.77 1.46
CA ILE A 115 18.31 -13.22 2.31
C ILE A 115 18.75 -13.79 3.67
N GLN A 116 20.06 -13.85 3.98
CA GLN A 116 20.49 -14.28 5.30
C GLN A 116 19.93 -13.29 6.35
N PRO A 117 19.41 -13.77 7.50
CA PRO A 117 18.74 -12.90 8.48
C PRO A 117 19.54 -11.66 8.86
N GLN A 118 20.85 -11.82 9.14
CA GLN A 118 21.72 -10.70 9.48
C GLN A 118 21.88 -9.71 8.31
N VAL A 119 22.14 -10.23 7.10
CA VAL A 119 22.41 -9.41 5.91
C VAL A 119 21.17 -8.59 5.52
N VAL A 120 20.00 -9.23 5.45
CA VAL A 120 18.76 -8.52 5.12
C VAL A 120 18.40 -7.51 6.20
N ASN A 121 18.58 -7.85 7.48
CA ASN A 121 18.29 -6.93 8.58
C ASN A 121 19.20 -5.69 8.54
N ASP A 122 20.50 -5.87 8.31
CA ASP A 122 21.44 -4.75 8.16
C ASP A 122 21.13 -3.90 6.92
N TYR A 123 20.75 -4.52 5.81
CA TYR A 123 20.29 -3.80 4.61
C TYR A 123 19.06 -2.94 4.90
N LEU A 124 18.04 -3.50 5.56
CA LEU A 124 16.81 -2.79 5.89
C LEU A 124 17.05 -1.64 6.88
N LYS A 125 17.93 -1.83 7.86
CA LYS A 125 18.39 -0.77 8.78
C LYS A 125 19.14 0.34 8.05
N GLY A 126 19.95 -0.01 7.05
CA GLY A 126 20.61 0.96 6.17
C GLY A 126 19.60 1.83 5.41
N GLY A 127 18.42 1.29 5.10
CA GLY A 127 17.26 2.02 4.57
C GLY A 127 16.35 2.64 5.64
N LEU A 128 16.86 2.84 6.87
CA LEU A 128 16.16 3.42 8.02
C LEU A 128 14.88 2.67 8.46
N GLY A 129 14.67 1.45 7.96
CA GLY A 129 13.44 0.69 8.20
C GLY A 129 12.23 1.18 7.39
N ARG A 130 12.44 1.93 6.30
CA ARG A 130 11.37 2.27 5.34
C ARG A 130 10.69 1.02 4.77
N TRP A 131 11.44 -0.07 4.65
CA TRP A 131 10.93 -1.40 4.31
C TRP A 131 11.01 -2.33 5.52
N LEU A 132 10.01 -3.21 5.64
CA LEU A 132 9.89 -4.15 6.76
C LEU A 132 10.56 -5.49 6.47
N PRO A 133 11.03 -6.21 7.52
CA PRO A 133 11.56 -7.55 7.35
C PRO A 133 10.43 -8.54 7.05
N ALA A 134 10.62 -9.39 6.04
CA ALA A 134 9.72 -10.51 5.76
C ALA A 134 9.79 -11.64 6.82
N MET A 135 10.72 -11.54 7.78
CA MET A 135 10.92 -12.51 8.87
C MET A 135 10.49 -11.86 10.19
N PRO A 136 9.30 -12.20 10.74
CA PRO A 136 8.80 -11.58 11.97
C PRO A 136 9.74 -11.70 13.17
N GLU A 137 10.58 -12.75 13.20
CA GLU A 137 11.56 -12.95 14.26
C GLU A 137 12.62 -11.85 14.30
N LEU A 138 12.99 -11.27 13.15
CA LEU A 138 13.92 -10.13 13.11
C LEU A 138 13.31 -8.91 13.82
N ALA A 139 12.03 -8.63 13.59
CA ALA A 139 11.32 -7.54 14.25
C ALA A 139 11.21 -7.75 15.77
N LYS A 140 11.04 -9.01 16.22
CA LYS A 140 10.87 -9.35 17.64
C LYS A 140 12.19 -9.34 18.43
N THR A 141 13.29 -9.73 17.80
CA THR A 141 14.57 -9.95 18.49
C THR A 141 15.52 -8.76 18.38
N ASP A 142 15.40 -7.96 17.33
CA ASP A 142 16.25 -6.80 17.12
C ASP A 142 15.59 -5.52 17.63
N PRO A 143 16.18 -4.84 18.64
CA PRO A 143 15.57 -3.68 19.26
C PRO A 143 15.39 -2.50 18.31
N PHE A 144 16.08 -2.48 17.16
CA PHE A 144 15.84 -1.47 16.14
C PHE A 144 14.35 -1.36 15.82
N TRP A 145 13.63 -2.46 15.64
CA TRP A 145 12.27 -2.44 15.12
C TRP A 145 11.19 -2.02 16.13
N LEU A 146 11.31 -2.41 17.41
CA LEU A 146 10.21 -2.30 18.39
C LEU A 146 10.60 -1.75 19.77
N ALA A 147 11.83 -1.26 19.98
CA ALA A 147 12.29 -0.85 21.32
C ALA A 147 11.89 0.59 21.75
N GLY A 148 10.88 1.21 21.14
CA GLY A 148 10.37 2.52 21.59
C GLY A 148 11.26 3.73 21.32
N HIS A 149 12.36 3.57 20.58
CA HIS A 149 13.25 4.69 20.22
C HIS A 149 12.79 5.46 18.99
N ASP A 150 11.90 4.88 18.18
CA ASP A 150 11.39 5.45 16.94
C ASP A 150 9.90 5.09 16.82
N PRO A 151 8.99 5.99 17.20
CA PRO A 151 7.56 5.68 17.27
C PRO A 151 6.96 5.37 15.89
N HIS A 152 7.50 5.97 14.82
CA HIS A 152 7.06 5.76 13.45
C HIS A 152 7.37 4.34 12.98
N ARG A 153 8.64 3.93 13.12
CA ARG A 153 9.06 2.57 12.78
C ARG A 153 8.35 1.53 13.63
N GLU A 154 8.14 1.81 14.91
CA GLU A 154 7.43 0.89 15.79
C GLU A 154 5.97 0.69 15.35
N ALA A 155 5.22 1.78 15.12
CA ALA A 155 3.84 1.70 14.64
C ALA A 155 3.76 0.92 13.32
N TYR A 156 4.62 1.25 12.36
CA TYR A 156 4.68 0.60 11.06
C TYR A 156 5.06 -0.89 11.15
N THR A 157 6.03 -1.24 12.00
CA THR A 157 6.43 -2.64 12.22
C THR A 157 5.31 -3.45 12.88
N ARG A 158 4.63 -2.87 13.88
CA ARG A 158 3.51 -3.53 14.56
C ARG A 158 2.40 -3.83 13.56
N GLU A 159 2.03 -2.86 12.73
CA GLU A 159 1.01 -3.03 11.70
C GLU A 159 1.43 -4.05 10.64
N GLY A 160 2.56 -3.80 9.96
CA GLY A 160 2.95 -4.54 8.76
C GLY A 160 3.71 -5.85 8.99
N VAL A 161 4.09 -6.19 10.23
CA VAL A 161 4.81 -7.45 10.52
C VAL A 161 4.10 -8.30 11.57
N LEU A 162 3.54 -7.68 12.60
CA LEU A 162 2.96 -8.39 13.74
C LEU A 162 1.43 -8.42 13.72
N GLY A 163 0.80 -7.46 13.04
CA GLY A 163 -0.63 -7.33 12.87
C GLY A 163 -1.20 -8.25 11.78
N PRO A 164 -2.53 -8.26 11.62
CA PRO A 164 -3.17 -8.95 10.51
C PRO A 164 -2.77 -8.29 9.20
N THR A 165 -2.34 -9.09 8.22
CA THR A 165 -1.91 -8.59 6.92
C THR A 165 -2.48 -9.44 5.79
N VAL A 166 -2.64 -8.83 4.62
CA VAL A 166 -3.00 -9.51 3.37
C VAL A 166 -2.05 -9.07 2.27
N PRO A 167 -1.59 -9.97 1.37
CA PRO A 167 -0.78 -9.55 0.25
C PRO A 167 -1.62 -8.72 -0.74
N VAL A 168 -0.96 -7.84 -1.48
CA VAL A 168 -1.55 -7.17 -2.65
C VAL A 168 -2.18 -8.17 -3.61
N TYR A 169 -3.27 -7.79 -4.26
CA TYR A 169 -4.12 -8.72 -5.00
C TYR A 169 -3.45 -9.34 -6.23
N SER A 170 -2.37 -8.74 -6.74
CA SER A 170 -1.55 -9.30 -7.81
C SER A 170 -0.93 -10.67 -7.44
N CYS A 171 -0.77 -10.96 -6.15
CA CYS A 171 -0.34 -12.27 -5.64
C CYS A 171 -1.38 -13.38 -5.87
N TYR A 172 -2.67 -13.04 -5.98
CA TYR A 172 -3.75 -14.00 -6.20
C TYR A 172 -4.10 -14.15 -7.69
N ASN A 173 -4.05 -13.06 -8.45
CA ASN A 173 -4.27 -13.07 -9.89
C ASN A 173 -3.33 -12.07 -10.58
N PRO A 174 -2.47 -12.51 -11.52
CA PRO A 174 -1.55 -11.61 -12.22
C PRO A 174 -2.27 -10.53 -13.03
N GLY A 175 -3.52 -10.75 -13.44
CA GLY A 175 -4.35 -9.75 -14.09
C GLY A 175 -4.67 -8.55 -13.20
N TYR A 176 -4.53 -8.67 -11.88
CA TYR A 176 -4.71 -7.54 -10.98
C TYR A 176 -3.61 -6.48 -11.16
N ALA A 177 -2.42 -6.86 -11.63
CA ALA A 177 -1.40 -5.87 -12.01
C ALA A 177 -1.87 -5.00 -13.20
N GLU A 178 -2.61 -5.57 -14.16
CA GLU A 178 -3.25 -4.79 -15.24
C GLU A 178 -4.41 -3.93 -14.71
N VAL A 179 -5.16 -4.41 -13.70
CA VAL A 179 -6.19 -3.63 -13.00
C VAL A 179 -5.60 -2.38 -12.33
N GLU A 180 -4.51 -2.54 -11.59
CA GLU A 180 -3.79 -1.45 -10.92
C GLU A 180 -3.20 -0.47 -11.94
N ALA A 181 -2.56 -0.98 -13.01
CA ALA A 181 -2.02 -0.16 -14.09
C ALA A 181 -3.10 0.64 -14.84
N ALA A 182 -4.33 0.10 -14.92
CA ALA A 182 -5.48 0.80 -15.50
C ALA A 182 -6.12 1.83 -14.56
N GLN A 183 -5.66 1.93 -13.30
CA GLN A 183 -6.13 2.91 -12.31
C GLN A 183 -7.66 2.89 -12.14
N LEU A 184 -8.29 1.72 -12.20
CA LEU A 184 -9.75 1.59 -12.32
C LEU A 184 -10.51 2.36 -11.23
N TRP A 185 -10.03 2.31 -9.99
CA TRP A 185 -10.64 2.99 -8.86
C TRP A 185 -10.46 4.51 -8.93
N GLY A 186 -9.26 4.98 -9.31
CA GLY A 186 -9.01 6.40 -9.55
C GLY A 186 -9.88 6.96 -10.68
N VAL A 187 -10.05 6.20 -11.77
CA VAL A 187 -10.95 6.54 -12.88
C VAL A 187 -12.40 6.58 -12.41
N ALA A 188 -12.86 5.62 -11.62
CA ALA A 188 -14.23 5.60 -11.08
C ALA A 188 -14.51 6.83 -10.20
N HIS A 189 -13.58 7.19 -9.30
CA HIS A 189 -13.69 8.42 -8.51
C HIS A 189 -13.72 9.66 -9.41
N ALA A 190 -12.85 9.73 -10.41
CA ALA A 190 -12.80 10.86 -11.34
C ALA A 190 -14.08 11.01 -12.18
N ASP A 191 -14.71 9.90 -12.60
CA ASP A 191 -15.99 9.92 -13.31
C ASP A 191 -17.10 10.55 -12.43
N VAL A 192 -17.14 10.22 -11.15
CA VAL A 192 -18.13 10.79 -10.21
C VAL A 192 -17.82 12.25 -9.87
N ILE A 193 -16.55 12.59 -9.67
CA ILE A 193 -16.12 13.94 -9.24
C ILE A 193 -16.17 14.94 -10.40
N ARG A 194 -15.59 14.58 -11.56
CA ARG A 194 -15.41 15.50 -12.69
C ARG A 194 -16.54 15.41 -13.72
N GLN A 195 -17.10 14.21 -13.94
CA GLN A 195 -18.11 13.99 -14.98
C GLN A 195 -19.54 13.90 -14.42
N GLY A 196 -19.71 13.95 -13.09
CA GLY A 196 -21.02 13.87 -12.45
C GLY A 196 -21.70 12.51 -12.60
N MET A 197 -20.93 11.45 -12.85
CA MET A 197 -21.47 10.09 -12.92
C MET A 197 -22.04 9.67 -11.55
N ALA A 198 -23.14 8.92 -11.55
CA ALA A 198 -23.64 8.30 -10.33
C ALA A 198 -22.66 7.23 -9.82
N PRO A 199 -22.39 7.11 -8.50
CA PRO A 199 -21.50 6.10 -7.94
C PRO A 199 -21.81 4.68 -8.40
N GLN A 200 -23.10 4.33 -8.49
CA GLN A 200 -23.59 3.06 -9.03
C GLN A 200 -23.06 2.77 -10.43
N ALA A 201 -23.15 3.74 -11.33
CA ALA A 201 -22.72 3.59 -12.71
C ALA A 201 -21.19 3.52 -12.83
N ALA A 202 -20.46 4.27 -11.98
CA ALA A 202 -19.01 4.20 -11.92
C ALA A 202 -18.53 2.84 -11.40
N ALA A 203 -19.18 2.29 -10.38
CA ALA A 203 -18.92 0.94 -9.87
C ALA A 203 -19.15 -0.12 -10.95
N ASP A 204 -20.30 -0.08 -11.64
CA ASP A 204 -20.62 -1.02 -12.71
C ASP A 204 -19.60 -0.96 -13.85
N LYS A 205 -19.18 0.25 -14.25
CA LYS A 205 -18.14 0.47 -15.26
C LYS A 205 -16.80 -0.13 -14.82
N ALA A 206 -16.38 0.12 -13.58
CA ALA A 206 -15.12 -0.39 -13.03
C ALA A 206 -15.12 -1.92 -12.90
N LEU A 207 -16.17 -2.50 -12.33
CA LEU A 207 -16.32 -3.95 -12.15
C LEU A 207 -16.38 -4.68 -13.49
N LYS A 208 -17.12 -4.15 -14.47
CA LYS A 208 -17.14 -4.70 -15.83
C LYS A 208 -15.74 -4.70 -16.44
N ARG A 209 -15.02 -3.58 -16.34
CA ARG A 209 -13.65 -3.47 -16.87
C ARG A 209 -12.69 -4.43 -16.16
N MET A 210 -12.82 -4.57 -14.84
CA MET A 210 -12.05 -5.53 -14.07
C MET A 210 -12.31 -6.96 -14.57
N GLY A 211 -13.56 -7.34 -14.81
CA GLY A 211 -13.90 -8.65 -15.38
C GLY A 211 -13.28 -8.92 -16.73
N GLU A 212 -13.30 -7.94 -17.64
CA GLU A 212 -12.65 -8.04 -18.95
C GLU A 212 -11.13 -8.26 -18.83
N ILE A 213 -10.48 -7.59 -17.87
CA ILE A 213 -9.04 -7.75 -17.60
C ILE A 213 -8.78 -9.15 -17.04
N LEU A 214 -9.47 -9.51 -15.95
CA LEU A 214 -9.24 -10.78 -15.25
C LEU A 214 -9.56 -12.01 -16.13
N ALA A 215 -10.48 -11.90 -17.08
CA ALA A 215 -10.75 -12.96 -18.06
C ALA A 215 -9.55 -13.31 -18.96
N LYS A 216 -8.59 -12.39 -19.16
CA LYS A 216 -7.34 -12.65 -19.87
C LYS A 216 -6.35 -13.48 -19.04
N TYR A 217 -6.56 -13.52 -17.73
CA TYR A 217 -5.69 -14.16 -16.73
C TYR A 217 -6.48 -15.19 -15.91
N PRO A 218 -6.97 -16.28 -16.54
CA PRO A 218 -7.71 -17.29 -15.82
C PRO A 218 -6.79 -17.96 -14.79
N VAL A 219 -7.17 -17.87 -13.52
CA VAL A 219 -6.51 -18.61 -12.44
C VAL A 219 -7.33 -19.90 -12.26
N GLY A 220 -6.68 -21.06 -12.37
CA GLY A 220 -7.35 -22.34 -12.18
C GLY A 220 -7.97 -22.37 -10.78
N GLY A 221 -9.26 -22.73 -10.70
CA GLY A 221 -9.91 -22.97 -9.42
C GLY A 221 -9.13 -24.03 -8.66
N SER A 222 -8.71 -23.69 -7.43
CA SER A 222 -8.21 -24.65 -6.45
C SER A 222 -9.27 -25.71 -6.14
#